data_AF-A0A4U9HUU6-F1
#
_entry.id   AF-A0A4U9HUU6-F1
#
_cell.length_a   1.000
_cell.length_b   1.000
_cell.length_c   1.000
_cell.angle_alpha   90.00
_cell.angle_beta   90.00
_cell.angle_gamma   90.00
#
_symmetry.space_group_name_H-M   'P 1'
#
loop_
_entity.id
_entity.type
_entity.pdbx_description
1 polymer ?
#
loop_
_entity_poly.entity_id
_entity_poly.type
_entity_poly.pdbx_seq_one_letter_code
_entity_poly.pdbx_strand_id
1 'polypeptide(L)'
;MSLKKSSLAILLALLFFFVASAATNVWLAIKSNDSLDNVNKEIQVVLSIIDPINHSRTLRVRVMEYMKQVESGDTAGLAEKLDSVKLALTKADGAFAAFNDAPRLVDEAPLVKDYDDAWLAYRNEGLSPLIDAASAHDAAKIQCPDPADFPARPPV
;
A
#
# COMPACT_ATOMS: atom_id res chain seq x y z
N MET A 1 -27.31 -58.87 -26.78
CA MET A 1 -27.94 -57.99 -25.76
C MET A 1 -29.08 -57.22 -26.42
N SER A 2 -30.25 -57.09 -25.77
CA SER A 2 -31.37 -56.30 -26.32
C SER A 2 -30.95 -54.83 -26.50
N LEU A 3 -31.35 -54.19 -27.61
CA LEU A 3 -31.14 -52.77 -27.92
C LEU A 3 -31.44 -51.84 -26.73
N LYS A 4 -32.43 -52.20 -25.89
CA LYS A 4 -32.80 -51.47 -24.68
C LYS A 4 -31.70 -51.41 -23.62
N LYS A 5 -30.91 -52.48 -23.46
CA LYS A 5 -29.81 -52.55 -22.48
C LYS A 5 -28.60 -51.72 -22.94
N SER A 6 -28.33 -51.71 -24.25
CA SER A 6 -27.24 -50.91 -24.85
C SER A 6 -27.56 -49.41 -24.80
N SER A 7 -28.79 -49.03 -25.18
CA SER A 7 -29.27 -47.64 -25.10
C SER A 7 -29.25 -47.08 -23.67
N LEU A 8 -29.66 -47.89 -22.68
CA LEU A 8 -29.58 -47.49 -21.27
C LEU A 8 -28.13 -47.29 -20.80
N ALA A 9 -27.20 -48.16 -21.20
CA ALA A 9 -25.79 -48.03 -20.85
C ALA A 9 -25.17 -46.76 -21.45
N ILE A 10 -25.47 -46.44 -22.71
CA ILE A 10 -25.02 -45.20 -23.37
C ILE A 10 -25.61 -43.98 -22.67
N LEU A 11 -26.90 -44.00 -22.32
CA LEU A 11 -27.55 -42.90 -21.62
C LEU A 11 -26.92 -42.65 -20.24
N LEU A 12 -26.63 -43.71 -19.47
CA LEU A 12 -25.95 -43.61 -18.19
C LEU A 12 -24.52 -43.06 -18.33
N ALA A 13 -23.79 -43.50 -19.37
CA ALA A 13 -22.45 -42.97 -19.65
C ALA A 13 -22.50 -41.48 -20.00
N LEU A 14 -23.43 -41.07 -20.88
CA LEU A 14 -23.63 -39.65 -21.23
C LEU A 14 -24.04 -38.82 -20.02
N LEU A 15 -24.93 -39.34 -19.17
CA LEU A 15 -25.34 -38.68 -17.93
C LEU A 15 -24.16 -38.51 -16.98
N PHE A 16 -23.32 -39.54 -16.83
CA PHE A 16 -22.11 -39.47 -16.02
C PHE A 16 -21.15 -38.40 -16.53
N PHE A 17 -20.84 -38.38 -17.84
CA PHE A 17 -19.97 -37.36 -18.42
C PHE A 17 -20.56 -35.95 -18.29
N PHE A 18 -21.87 -35.81 -18.44
CA PHE A 18 -22.57 -34.54 -18.24
C PHE A 18 -22.42 -34.04 -16.80
N VAL A 19 -22.68 -34.89 -15.81
CA VAL A 19 -22.55 -34.52 -14.39
C VAL A 19 -21.09 -34.21 -14.03
N ALA A 20 -20.13 -35.01 -14.48
CA ALA A 20 -18.71 -34.77 -14.24
C ALA A 20 -18.24 -33.44 -14.86
N SER A 21 -18.68 -33.14 -16.08
CA SER A 21 -18.40 -31.87 -16.76
C SER A 21 -19.02 -30.68 -16.02
N ALA A 22 -20.30 -30.77 -15.64
CA ALA A 22 -20.98 -29.73 -14.87
C ALA A 22 -20.29 -29.46 -13.52
N ALA A 23 -19.93 -30.52 -12.79
CA ALA A 23 -19.22 -30.40 -11.52
C ALA A 23 -17.83 -29.74 -11.69
N THR A 24 -17.09 -30.13 -12.73
CA THR A 24 -15.78 -29.54 -13.03
C THR A 24 -15.88 -28.06 -13.38
N ASN A 25 -16.88 -27.67 -14.19
CA ASN A 25 -17.11 -26.27 -14.55
C ASN A 25 -17.46 -25.42 -13.33
N VAL A 26 -18.33 -25.91 -12.44
CA VAL A 26 -18.66 -25.22 -11.18
C VAL A 26 -17.43 -25.06 -10.30
N TRP A 27 -16.62 -26.12 -10.16
CA TRP A 27 -15.38 -26.07 -9.38
C TRP A 27 -14.37 -25.05 -9.93
N LEU A 28 -14.17 -25.03 -11.25
CA LEU A 28 -13.32 -24.04 -11.91
C LEU A 28 -13.83 -22.61 -11.71
N ALA A 29 -15.15 -22.41 -11.75
CA ALA A 29 -15.75 -21.09 -11.52
C ALA A 29 -15.50 -20.60 -10.09
N ILE A 30 -15.68 -21.47 -9.08
CA ILE A 30 -15.37 -21.14 -7.67
C ILE A 30 -13.90 -20.78 -7.53
N LYS A 31 -13.00 -21.65 -8.01
CA LYS A 31 -11.55 -21.42 -7.95
C LYS A 31 -11.13 -20.12 -8.65
N SER A 32 -11.75 -19.80 -9.78
CA SER A 32 -11.49 -18.54 -10.49
C SER A 32 -11.95 -17.34 -9.67
N ASN A 33 -13.10 -17.43 -9.00
CA ASN A 33 -13.60 -16.35 -8.16
C ASN A 33 -12.70 -16.12 -6.94
N ASP A 34 -12.22 -17.18 -6.30
CA ASP A 34 -11.26 -17.09 -5.19
C ASP A 34 -9.93 -16.45 -5.65
N SER A 35 -9.46 -16.81 -6.86
CA SER A 35 -8.26 -16.20 -7.43
C SER A 35 -8.44 -14.70 -7.71
N LEU A 36 -9.61 -14.27 -8.17
CA LEU A 36 -9.92 -12.86 -8.41
C LEU A 36 -10.00 -12.08 -7.10
N ASP A 37 -10.61 -12.68 -6.06
CA ASP A 37 -10.67 -12.10 -4.72
C ASP A 37 -9.27 -11.91 -4.12
N ASN A 38 -8.39 -12.89 -4.27
CA ASN A 38 -6.99 -12.79 -3.83
C ASN A 38 -6.24 -11.65 -4.54
N VAL A 39 -6.35 -11.56 -5.87
CA VAL A 39 -5.73 -10.46 -6.64
C VAL A 39 -6.30 -9.11 -6.23
N ASN A 40 -7.61 -9.02 -5.97
CA ASN A 40 -8.24 -7.79 -5.51
C ASN A 40 -7.71 -7.34 -4.13
N LYS A 41 -7.48 -8.28 -3.21
CA LYS A 41 -6.84 -7.99 -1.91
C LYS A 41 -5.40 -7.49 -2.09
N GLU A 42 -4.59 -8.17 -2.89
CA GLU A 42 -3.21 -7.76 -3.18
C GLU A 42 -3.15 -6.33 -3.75
N ILE A 43 -4.03 -6.01 -4.71
CA ILE A 43 -4.14 -4.66 -5.28
C ILE A 43 -4.46 -3.62 -4.20
N GLN A 44 -5.40 -3.92 -3.30
CA GLN A 44 -5.77 -3.01 -2.21
C GLN A 44 -4.60 -2.78 -1.24
N VAL A 45 -3.88 -3.84 -0.87
CA VAL A 45 -2.68 -3.72 -0.04
C VAL A 45 -1.64 -2.83 -0.73
N VAL A 46 -1.31 -3.09 -2.00
CA VAL A 46 -0.34 -2.28 -2.76
C VAL A 46 -0.74 -0.81 -2.84
N LEU A 47 -2.02 -0.52 -3.16
CA LEU A 47 -2.51 0.86 -3.21
C LEU A 47 -2.43 1.55 -1.85
N SER A 48 -2.75 0.83 -0.78
CA SER A 48 -2.71 1.38 0.57
C SER A 48 -1.29 1.67 1.07
N ILE A 49 -0.25 1.00 0.54
CA ILE A 49 1.17 1.31 0.82
C ILE A 49 1.61 2.62 0.15
N ILE A 50 1.04 2.94 -1.02
CA ILE A 50 1.47 4.09 -1.83
C ILE A 50 1.11 5.43 -1.15
N ASP A 51 -0.06 5.50 -0.51
CA ASP A 51 -0.57 6.75 0.06
C ASP A 51 0.25 7.30 1.25
N PRO A 52 0.65 6.50 2.26
CA PRO A 52 1.57 6.94 3.32
C PRO A 52 2.89 7.49 2.75
N ILE A 53 3.44 6.81 1.74
CA ILE A 53 4.69 7.24 1.07
C ILE A 53 4.47 8.59 0.37
N ASN A 54 3.38 8.74 -0.37
CA ASN A 54 3.08 9.98 -1.08
C ASN A 54 2.86 11.17 -0.14
N HIS A 55 2.14 10.96 0.96
CA HIS A 55 1.95 11.99 1.98
C HIS A 55 3.25 12.34 2.71
N SER A 56 4.12 11.35 2.98
CA SER A 56 5.44 11.61 3.56
C SER A 56 6.36 12.42 2.64
N ARG A 57 6.31 12.19 1.31
CA ARG A 57 7.04 13.00 0.32
C ARG A 57 6.49 14.42 0.28
N THR A 58 5.17 14.56 0.31
CA THR A 58 4.50 15.87 0.37
C THR A 58 4.92 16.65 1.61
N LEU A 59 4.98 16.00 2.76
CA LEU A 59 5.47 16.59 4.01
C LEU A 59 6.87 17.15 3.84
N ARG A 60 7.81 16.34 3.35
CA ARG A 60 9.21 16.75 3.15
C ARG A 60 9.32 17.99 2.24
N VAL A 61 8.57 18.01 1.14
CA VAL A 61 8.53 19.17 0.24
C VAL A 61 8.00 20.41 0.95
N ARG A 62 6.90 20.29 1.70
CA ARG A 62 6.32 21.40 2.46
C ARG A 62 7.25 21.92 3.55
N VAL A 63 8.02 21.04 4.21
CA VAL A 63 9.05 21.44 5.18
C VAL A 63 10.12 22.28 4.49
N MET A 64 10.62 21.85 3.33
CA MET A 64 11.62 22.61 2.56
C MET A 64 11.09 23.98 2.11
N GLU A 65 9.85 24.04 1.63
CA GLU A 65 9.21 25.30 1.24
C GLU A 65 8.99 26.24 2.42
N TYR A 66 8.56 25.70 3.56
CA TYR A 66 8.42 26.44 4.81
C TYR A 66 9.77 27.03 5.24
N MET A 67 10.82 26.22 5.29
CA MET A 67 12.14 26.67 5.73
C MET A 67 12.75 27.72 4.82
N LYS A 68 12.59 27.59 3.50
CA LYS A 68 13.04 28.63 2.56
C LYS A 68 12.37 29.98 2.83
N GLN A 69 11.10 29.98 3.22
CA GLN A 69 10.38 31.21 3.53
C GLN A 69 10.82 31.81 4.88
N VAL A 70 11.10 30.96 5.88
CA VAL A 70 11.74 31.37 7.13
C VAL A 70 13.08 32.05 6.86
N GLU A 71 13.93 31.42 6.04
CA GLU A 71 15.27 31.92 5.68
C GLU A 71 15.20 33.25 4.90
N SER A 72 14.17 33.46 4.07
CA SER A 72 13.99 34.72 3.37
C SER A 72 13.49 35.86 4.27
N GLY A 73 13.14 35.58 5.52
CA GLY A 73 12.55 36.54 6.45
C GLY A 73 11.11 36.93 6.10
N ASP A 74 10.45 36.18 5.21
CA ASP A 74 9.05 36.42 4.84
C ASP A 74 8.13 35.71 5.83
N THR A 75 7.46 36.48 6.68
CA THR A 75 6.58 35.92 7.72
C THR A 75 5.13 35.77 7.26
N ALA A 76 4.78 36.22 6.05
CA ALA A 76 3.41 36.17 5.57
C ALA A 76 2.95 34.72 5.34
N GLY A 77 1.85 34.31 5.98
CA GLY A 77 1.28 32.95 5.81
C GLY A 77 2.15 31.81 6.37
N LEU A 78 3.19 32.12 7.15
CA LEU A 78 4.13 31.12 7.66
C LEU A 78 3.45 30.10 8.58
N ALA A 79 2.52 30.54 9.42
CA ALA A 79 1.73 29.67 10.29
C ALA A 79 0.89 28.65 9.49
N GLU A 80 0.24 29.11 8.43
CA GLU A 80 -0.60 28.27 7.56
C GLU A 80 0.24 27.22 6.83
N LYS A 81 1.45 27.58 6.41
CA LYS A 81 2.40 26.62 5.83
C LYS A 81 2.87 25.58 6.85
N LEU A 82 3.16 25.97 8.09
CA LEU A 82 3.50 25.01 9.15
C LEU A 82 2.33 24.06 9.44
N ASP A 83 1.09 24.57 9.47
CA ASP A 83 -0.10 23.73 9.62
C ASP A 83 -0.27 22.78 8.43
N SER A 84 0.07 23.23 7.22
CA SER A 84 0.07 22.38 6.03
C SER A 84 1.10 21.23 6.11
N VAL A 85 2.26 21.46 6.75
CA VAL A 85 3.27 20.44 7.02
C VAL A 85 2.69 19.39 7.99
N LYS A 86 2.13 19.83 9.11
CA LYS A 86 1.52 18.96 10.13
C LYS A 86 0.36 18.15 9.54
N LEU A 87 -0.48 18.78 8.72
CA LEU A 87 -1.58 18.12 8.03
C LEU A 87 -1.09 17.00 7.09
N ALA A 88 0.07 17.17 6.44
CA ALA A 88 0.63 16.12 5.60
C ALA A 88 1.03 14.89 6.42
N LEU A 89 1.55 15.07 7.65
CA LEU A 89 1.81 13.95 8.57
C LEU A 89 0.52 13.26 8.99
N THR A 90 -0.50 14.01 9.38
CA THR A 90 -1.80 13.45 9.75
C THR A 90 -2.41 12.63 8.62
N LYS A 91 -2.29 13.09 7.37
CA LYS A 91 -2.76 12.31 6.21
C LYS A 91 -1.94 11.05 5.99
N ALA A 92 -0.63 11.09 6.24
CA ALA A 92 0.23 9.93 6.12
C ALA A 92 -0.10 8.88 7.20
N ASP A 93 -0.30 9.31 8.46
CA ASP A 93 -0.76 8.44 9.57
C ASP A 93 -2.14 7.84 9.27
N GLY A 94 -3.08 8.63 8.73
CA GLY A 94 -4.40 8.14 8.33
C GLY A 94 -4.36 7.13 7.17
N ALA A 95 -3.52 7.37 6.17
CA ALA A 95 -3.31 6.42 5.08
C ALA A 95 -2.65 5.12 5.58
N PHE A 96 -1.77 5.22 6.57
CA PHE A 96 -1.14 4.05 7.17
C PHE A 96 -2.13 3.22 7.99
N ALA A 97 -3.06 3.86 8.70
CA ALA A 97 -4.18 3.17 9.33
C ALA A 97 -5.03 2.42 8.29
N ALA A 98 -5.31 3.03 7.13
CA ALA A 98 -6.04 2.37 6.05
C ALA A 98 -5.28 1.15 5.48
N PHE A 99 -3.94 1.20 5.39
CA PHE A 99 -3.12 0.02 5.09
C PHE A 99 -3.30 -1.08 6.13
N ASN A 100 -3.27 -0.73 7.42
CA ASN A 100 -3.45 -1.69 8.51
C ASN A 100 -4.86 -2.29 8.57
N ASP A 101 -5.86 -1.62 7.99
CA ASP A 101 -7.23 -2.13 7.84
C ASP A 101 -7.47 -2.87 6.51
N ALA A 102 -6.54 -2.80 5.55
CA ALA A 102 -6.72 -3.38 4.22
C ALA A 102 -6.86 -4.92 4.29
N PRO A 103 -7.84 -5.49 3.57
CA PRO A 103 -8.02 -6.94 3.50
C PRO A 103 -6.84 -7.58 2.78
N ARG A 104 -6.38 -8.71 3.30
CA ARG A 104 -5.08 -9.30 2.93
C ARG A 104 -5.12 -10.82 2.89
N LEU A 105 -4.08 -11.41 2.30
CA LEU A 105 -3.86 -12.84 2.35
C LEU A 105 -3.27 -13.24 3.71
N VAL A 106 -3.46 -14.51 4.10
CA VAL A 106 -3.06 -15.01 5.42
C VAL A 106 -1.54 -15.07 5.58
N ASP A 107 -0.82 -15.30 4.48
CA ASP A 107 0.63 -15.44 4.42
C ASP A 107 1.39 -14.10 4.35
N GLU A 108 0.70 -12.97 4.25
CA GLU A 108 1.31 -11.64 4.20
C GLU A 108 1.69 -11.08 5.58
N ALA A 109 1.32 -11.75 6.67
CA ALA A 109 1.53 -11.24 8.04
C ALA A 109 2.98 -10.84 8.37
N PRO A 110 4.03 -11.60 7.97
CA PRO A 110 5.42 -11.18 8.20
C PRO A 110 5.79 -9.89 7.45
N LEU A 111 5.36 -9.75 6.19
CA LEU A 111 5.64 -8.58 5.36
C LEU A 111 4.94 -7.33 5.90
N VAL A 112 3.71 -7.49 6.39
CA VAL A 112 2.97 -6.41 7.05
C VAL A 112 3.73 -5.93 8.28
N LYS A 113 4.27 -6.85 9.09
CA LYS A 113 5.06 -6.47 10.26
C LYS A 113 6.31 -5.69 9.88
N ASP A 114 7.06 -6.15 8.90
CA ASP A 114 8.28 -5.48 8.44
C ASP A 114 7.97 -4.05 7.95
N TYR A 115 6.86 -3.87 7.23
CA TYR A 115 6.42 -2.55 6.80
C TYR A 115 5.93 -1.67 7.95
N ASP A 116 5.22 -2.22 8.93
CA ASP A 116 4.78 -1.48 10.14
C ASP A 116 5.98 -0.96 10.94
N ASP A 117 6.96 -1.83 11.21
CA ASP A 117 8.20 -1.44 11.89
C ASP A 117 8.94 -0.34 11.10
N ALA A 118 9.08 -0.51 9.78
CA ALA A 118 9.75 0.46 8.92
C ALA A 118 9.01 1.81 8.86
N TRP A 119 7.67 1.78 8.79
CA TRP A 119 6.84 2.98 8.83
C TRP A 119 7.00 3.71 10.15
N LEU A 120 6.87 3.01 11.29
CA LEU A 120 6.99 3.61 12.61
C LEU A 120 8.36 4.21 12.85
N ALA A 121 9.44 3.52 12.45
CA ALA A 121 10.79 4.06 12.50
C ALA A 121 10.90 5.33 11.65
N TYR A 122 10.48 5.28 10.38
CA TYR A 122 10.56 6.44 9.50
C TYR A 122 9.70 7.62 9.98
N ARG A 123 8.52 7.35 10.52
CA ARG A 123 7.61 8.35 11.07
C ARG A 123 8.20 9.02 12.31
N ASN A 124 8.68 8.24 13.27
CA ASN A 124 9.15 8.74 14.56
C ASN A 124 10.57 9.32 14.52
N GLU A 125 11.45 8.73 13.70
CA GLU A 125 12.87 9.11 13.63
C GLU A 125 13.19 9.98 12.41
N GLY A 126 12.30 10.02 11.42
CA GLY A 126 12.46 10.81 10.20
C GLY A 126 11.49 11.99 10.10
N LEU A 127 10.18 11.71 10.05
CA LEU A 127 9.17 12.74 9.77
C LEU A 127 8.91 13.68 10.95
N SER A 128 8.70 13.14 12.15
CA SER A 128 8.45 13.95 13.35
C SER A 128 9.61 14.91 13.65
N PRO A 129 10.89 14.49 13.64
CA PRO A 129 12.01 15.40 13.89
C PRO A 129 12.12 16.52 12.85
N LEU A 130 11.73 16.29 11.59
CA LEU A 130 11.70 17.34 10.57
C LEU A 130 10.65 18.42 10.89
N ILE A 131 9.49 18.03 11.41
CA ILE A 131 8.46 18.99 11.85
C ILE A 131 8.93 19.75 13.09
N ASP A 132 9.58 19.08 14.04
CA ASP A 132 10.12 19.70 15.24
C ASP A 132 11.20 20.73 14.88
N ALA A 133 12.13 20.34 14.00
CA ALA A 133 13.15 21.25 13.49
C ALA A 133 12.54 22.44 12.72
N ALA A 134 11.52 22.19 11.89
CA ALA A 134 10.83 23.26 11.17
C ALA A 134 10.15 24.23 12.16
N SER A 135 9.45 23.70 13.16
CA SER A 135 8.78 24.49 14.19
C SER A 135 9.78 25.31 15.03
N ALA A 136 11.01 24.83 15.19
CA ALA A 136 12.10 25.51 15.87
C ALA A 136 12.93 26.42 14.96
N HIS A 137 12.63 26.49 13.66
CA HIS A 137 13.43 27.17 12.64
C HIS A 137 14.90 26.69 12.57
N ASP A 138 15.15 25.42 12.90
CA ASP A 138 16.48 24.82 12.97
C ASP A 138 16.89 24.23 11.60
N ALA A 139 17.34 25.10 10.70
CA ALA A 139 17.72 24.73 9.33
C ALA A 139 18.88 23.72 9.27
N ALA A 140 19.77 23.70 10.26
CA ALA A 140 20.89 22.77 10.31
C ALA A 140 20.44 21.31 10.47
N LYS A 141 19.29 21.07 11.12
CA LYS A 141 18.70 19.74 11.29
C LYS A 141 17.80 19.30 10.14
N ILE A 142 17.52 20.18 9.18
CA ILE A 142 16.65 19.91 8.02
C ILE A 142 17.46 19.69 6.75
N GLN A 143 18.78 19.94 6.77
CA GLN A 143 19.66 19.70 5.63
C GLN A 143 19.55 18.23 5.16
N CYS A 144 18.95 18.09 3.99
CA CYS A 144 19.03 16.89 3.18
C CYS A 144 20.51 16.71 2.80
N PRO A 145 21.08 15.49 2.87
CA PRO A 145 22.35 15.19 2.21
C PRO A 145 22.29 15.67 0.75
N ASP A 146 23.41 16.13 0.21
CA ASP A 146 23.51 16.50 -1.20
C ASP A 146 23.04 15.28 -2.03
N PRO A 147 22.27 15.42 -3.12
CA PRO A 147 21.98 14.31 -4.02
C PRO A 147 23.24 13.52 -4.48
N ALA A 148 24.44 14.09 -4.36
CA ALA A 148 25.72 13.38 -4.54
C ALA A 148 26.09 12.37 -3.42
N ASP A 149 25.45 12.44 -2.25
CA ASP A 149 25.74 11.61 -1.06
C ASP A 149 24.92 10.31 -1.02
N PHE A 150 24.00 10.10 -1.96
CA PHE A 150 23.28 8.83 -2.06
C PHE A 150 24.12 7.80 -2.81
N PRO A 151 24.43 6.62 -2.22
CA PRO A 151 25.04 5.54 -2.97
C PRO A 151 24.10 5.15 -4.12
N ALA A 152 24.68 4.97 -5.31
CA ALA A 152 23.95 4.57 -6.50
C ALA A 152 23.00 3.40 -6.17
N ARG A 153 21.74 3.54 -6.60
CA ARG A 153 20.69 2.54 -6.41
C ARG A 153 21.25 1.16 -6.78
N PRO A 154 21.23 0.16 -5.87
CA PRO A 154 21.71 -1.17 -6.23
C PRO A 154 20.90 -1.68 -7.42
N PRO A 155 21.55 -2.37 -8.38
CA PRO A 155 20.84 -2.95 -9.52
C PRO A 155 19.82 -3.96 -9.00
N VAL A 156 18.62 -3.89 -9.57
CA VAL A 156 17.52 -4.84 -9.36
C VAL A 156 17.88 -6.19 -9.96
#